data_AF-Q7NNL1-F1
#
_entry.id   AF-Q7NNL1-F1
#
_cell.length_a   1.000
_cell.length_b   1.000
_cell.length_c   1.000
_cell.angle_alpha   90.00
_cell.angle_beta   90.00
_cell.angle_gamma   90.00
#
_symmetry.space_group_name_H-M   'P 1'
#
loop_
_entity.id
_entity.type
_entity.pdbx_description
1 polymer ?
#
loop_
_entity_poly.entity_id
_entity_poly.type
_entity_poly.pdbx_seq_one_letter_code
_entity_poly.pdbx_strand_id
1 'polypeptide(L)'
;METETAATDVEKHLEIIDKMIDLRLRLAAIESEIQAVQPEFHLACAAISDGKIETPRATISRRLTAGRWEYSPPIVQMEEDLKRLKKDFQKKHEPTEGREVIWAVRLTGGDDLRNF
;
A
#
# COMPACT_ATOMS: atom_id res chain seq x y z
N MET A 1 -15.41 11.85 -41.93
CA MET A 1 -14.78 12.86 -41.04
C MET A 1 -15.04 12.46 -39.58
N GLU A 2 -14.81 11.19 -39.23
CA GLU A 2 -15.15 10.62 -37.90
C GLU A 2 -13.94 9.94 -37.22
N THR A 3 -12.84 9.76 -37.95
CA THR A 3 -11.62 9.09 -37.45
C THR A 3 -10.69 10.03 -36.68
N GLU A 4 -10.77 11.33 -36.91
CA GLU A 4 -9.86 12.34 -36.34
C GLU A 4 -10.22 12.70 -34.89
N THR A 5 -11.52 12.67 -34.56
CA THR A 5 -12.03 12.91 -33.19
C THR A 5 -11.76 11.73 -32.26
N ALA A 6 -11.86 10.49 -32.77
CA ALA A 6 -11.55 9.29 -31.98
C ALA A 6 -10.05 9.14 -31.70
N ALA A 7 -9.19 9.56 -32.64
CA ALA A 7 -7.73 9.54 -32.45
C ALA A 7 -7.27 10.54 -31.38
N THR A 8 -7.82 11.76 -31.39
CA THR A 8 -7.52 12.79 -30.39
C THR A 8 -8.02 12.42 -28.98
N ASP A 9 -9.13 11.68 -28.86
CA ASP A 9 -9.58 11.15 -27.57
C ASP A 9 -8.65 10.05 -27.03
N VAL A 10 -8.11 9.17 -27.87
CA VAL A 10 -7.15 8.14 -27.41
C VAL A 10 -5.85 8.76 -26.90
N GLU A 11 -5.30 9.76 -27.60
CA GLU A 11 -4.10 10.48 -27.19
C GLU A 11 -4.28 11.16 -25.82
N LYS A 12 -5.42 11.83 -25.62
CA LYS A 12 -5.77 12.43 -24.33
C LYS A 12 -5.89 11.41 -23.19
N HIS A 13 -6.43 10.21 -23.46
CA HIS A 13 -6.49 9.16 -22.45
C HIS A 13 -5.10 8.60 -22.12
N LEU A 14 -4.21 8.46 -23.10
CA LEU A 14 -2.82 8.06 -22.87
C LEU A 14 -2.06 9.09 -22.03
N GLU A 15 -2.24 10.39 -22.29
CA GLU A 15 -1.64 11.45 -21.47
C GLU A 15 -2.06 11.36 -19.99
N ILE A 16 -3.32 11.01 -19.71
CA ILE A 16 -3.80 10.81 -18.33
C ILE A 16 -3.15 9.59 -17.69
N ILE A 17 -2.99 8.50 -18.45
CA ILE A 17 -2.30 7.28 -17.98
C ILE A 17 -0.84 7.60 -17.64
N ASP A 18 -0.13 8.30 -18.54
CA ASP A 18 1.26 8.70 -18.34
C ASP A 18 1.42 9.61 -17.12
N LYS A 19 0.53 10.61 -16.98
CA LYS A 19 0.51 11.47 -15.79
C LYS A 19 0.32 10.68 -14.50
N MET A 20 -0.49 9.62 -14.53
CA MET A 20 -0.71 8.76 -13.38
C MET A 20 0.51 7.89 -13.07
N ILE A 21 1.23 7.41 -14.10
CA ILE A 21 2.50 6.69 -13.92
C ILE A 21 3.55 7.61 -13.29
N ASP A 22 3.71 8.83 -13.80
CA ASP A 22 4.65 9.83 -13.28
C ASP A 22 4.40 10.15 -11.81
N LEU A 23 3.15 10.36 -11.43
CA LEU A 23 2.77 10.62 -10.05
C LEU A 23 3.07 9.42 -9.15
N ARG A 24 2.89 8.19 -9.63
CA ARG A 24 3.24 6.97 -8.88
C ARG A 24 4.74 6.83 -8.68
N LEU A 25 5.55 7.16 -9.69
CA LEU A 25 7.00 7.18 -9.57
C LEU A 25 7.47 8.22 -8.54
N ARG A 26 6.90 9.43 -8.57
CA ARG A 26 7.21 10.47 -7.57
C ARG A 26 6.79 10.06 -6.17
N LEU A 27 5.61 9.45 -6.02
CA LEU A 27 5.16 8.94 -4.73
C LEU A 27 6.14 7.88 -4.19
N ALA A 28 6.55 6.93 -5.02
CA ALA A 28 7.52 5.89 -4.63
C ALA A 28 8.87 6.49 -4.20
N ALA A 29 9.36 7.52 -4.91
CA ALA A 29 10.58 8.23 -4.52
C ALA A 29 10.44 8.91 -3.14
N ILE A 30 9.33 9.63 -2.91
CA ILE A 30 9.06 10.28 -1.62
C ILE A 30 8.91 9.24 -0.51
N GLU A 31 8.22 8.12 -0.76
CA GLU A 31 8.10 7.02 0.20
C GLU A 31 9.48 6.45 0.56
N SER A 32 10.37 6.29 -0.42
CA SER A 32 11.75 5.85 -0.17
C SER A 32 12.54 6.86 0.67
N GLU A 33 12.41 8.16 0.41
CA GLU A 33 13.06 9.20 1.21
C GLU A 33 12.53 9.22 2.65
N ILE A 34 11.22 9.07 2.84
CA ILE A 34 10.61 8.95 4.18
C ILE A 34 11.17 7.72 4.92
N GLN A 35 11.24 6.57 4.25
CA GLN A 35 11.80 5.34 4.82
C GLN A 35 13.26 5.53 5.26
N ALA A 36 14.06 6.25 4.48
CA ALA A 36 15.45 6.53 4.81
C ALA A 36 15.59 7.38 6.08
N VAL A 37 14.72 8.37 6.29
CA VAL A 37 14.74 9.26 7.48
C VAL A 37 14.05 8.63 8.69
N GLN A 38 13.21 7.62 8.48
CA GLN A 38 12.37 7.03 9.53
C GLN A 38 13.13 6.57 10.79
N PRO A 39 14.30 5.90 10.71
CA PRO A 39 15.05 5.49 11.90
C PRO A 39 15.51 6.68 12.75
N GLU A 40 16.07 7.71 12.12
CA GLU A 40 16.53 8.93 12.80
C GLU A 40 15.35 9.72 13.38
N PHE A 41 14.24 9.79 12.65
CA PHE A 41 13.00 10.39 13.13
C PHE A 41 12.50 9.70 14.41
N HIS A 42 12.47 8.37 14.45
CA HIS A 42 12.06 7.63 15.64
C HIS A 42 12.99 7.87 16.84
N LEU A 43 14.31 7.90 16.62
CA LEU A 43 15.28 8.21 17.67
C LEU A 43 15.11 9.62 18.21
N ALA A 44 14.89 10.60 17.32
CA ALA A 44 14.63 11.98 17.70
C ALA A 44 13.34 12.12 18.51
N CYS A 45 12.25 11.47 18.10
CA CYS A 45 11.00 11.47 18.86
C CYS A 45 11.18 10.84 20.25
N ALA A 46 11.86 9.70 20.34
CA ALA A 46 12.12 9.02 21.61
C ALA A 46 13.01 9.83 22.56
N ALA A 47 13.94 10.63 22.03
CA ALA A 47 14.78 11.52 22.83
C ALA A 47 14.02 12.73 23.39
N ILE A 48 12.94 13.17 22.73
CA ILE A 48 12.17 14.36 23.11
C ILE A 48 11.05 14.02 24.11
N SER A 49 10.29 12.95 23.87
CA SER A 49 9.14 12.60 24.71
C SER A 49 8.70 11.15 24.53
N ASP A 50 8.33 10.50 25.63
CA ASP A 50 7.65 9.19 25.61
C ASP A 50 6.15 9.27 25.26
N GLY A 51 5.61 10.48 25.13
CA GLY A 51 4.20 10.78 24.89
C GLY A 51 3.90 11.44 23.55
N LYS A 52 3.15 12.55 23.58
CA LYS A 52 2.77 13.34 22.41
C LYS A 52 3.79 14.47 22.18
N ILE A 53 4.13 14.75 20.93
CA ILE A 53 4.92 15.91 20.51
C ILE A 53 4.04 16.79 19.63
N GLU A 54 3.90 18.07 19.99
CA GLU A 54 3.12 19.04 19.23
C GLU A 54 4.05 20.04 18.53
N THR A 55 3.80 20.27 17.24
CA THR A 55 4.50 21.27 16.43
C THR A 55 3.47 22.15 15.72
N PRO A 56 3.84 23.34 15.22
CA PRO A 56 2.90 24.18 14.44
C PRO A 56 2.31 23.49 13.21
N ARG A 57 2.96 22.44 12.70
CA ARG A 57 2.59 21.76 11.45
C ARG A 57 1.95 20.39 11.65
N ALA A 58 2.15 19.76 12.81
CA ALA A 58 1.73 18.39 13.06
C ALA A 58 1.71 18.03 14.54
N THR A 59 0.89 17.03 14.87
CA THR A 59 0.95 16.27 16.11
C THR A 59 1.60 14.92 15.83
N ILE A 60 2.61 14.57 16.62
CA ILE A 60 3.25 13.25 16.59
C ILE A 60 2.86 12.51 17.87
N SER A 61 2.33 11.30 17.73
CA SER A 61 1.94 10.46 18.86
C SER A 61 2.63 9.10 18.77
N ARG A 62 3.09 8.61 19.91
CA ARG A 62 3.65 7.26 20.04
C ARG A 62 2.50 6.28 20.29
N ARG A 63 2.32 5.32 19.38
CA ARG A 63 1.46 4.15 19.62
C ARG A 63 2.31 2.91 19.73
N LEU A 64 2.30 2.31 20.91
CA LEU A 64 2.87 0.98 21.10
C LEU A 64 1.84 -0.05 20.63
N THR A 65 2.02 -0.54 19.41
CA THR A 65 1.38 -1.79 18.98
C THR A 65 2.24 -2.93 19.49
N ALA A 66 1.64 -3.91 20.16
CA ALA A 66 2.36 -5.13 20.53
C ALA A 66 2.98 -5.73 19.26
N GLY A 67 4.31 -5.73 19.17
CA GLY A 67 5.02 -6.35 18.05
C GLY A 67 4.75 -7.84 18.11
N ARG A 68 3.98 -8.36 17.14
CA ARG A 68 3.52 -9.76 17.02
C ARG A 68 3.14 -10.41 18.35
N TRP A 69 1.84 -10.59 18.57
CA TRP A 69 1.41 -11.58 19.55
C TRP A 69 2.04 -12.93 19.17
N GLU A 70 2.87 -13.49 20.05
CA GLU A 70 3.28 -14.89 19.97
C GLU A 70 2.06 -15.76 20.27
N TYR A 71 1.19 -15.88 19.28
CA TYR A 71 0.02 -16.72 19.36
C TYR A 71 0.47 -18.16 19.57
N SER A 72 -0.19 -18.86 20.49
CA SER A 72 0.07 -20.28 20.70
C SER A 72 -0.18 -21.07 19.40
N PRO A 73 0.53 -22.19 19.17
CA PRO A 73 0.37 -23.00 17.96
C PRO A 73 -1.09 -23.30 17.56
N PRO A 74 -2.04 -23.54 18.49
CA PRO A 74 -3.45 -23.73 18.15
C PRO A 74 -4.10 -22.52 17.47
N ILE A 75 -3.76 -21.29 17.89
CA ILE A 75 -4.33 -20.06 17.34
C ILE A 75 -3.78 -19.80 15.93
N VAL A 76 -2.48 -20.05 15.72
CA VAL A 76 -1.86 -19.98 14.39
C VAL A 76 -2.52 -21.00 13.45
N GLN A 77 -2.74 -22.23 13.90
CA GLN A 77 -3.41 -23.27 13.12
C GLN A 77 -4.84 -22.87 12.73
N MET A 78 -5.61 -22.30 13.67
CA MET A 78 -6.97 -21.81 13.38
C MET A 78 -6.98 -20.71 12.31
N GLU A 79 -6.00 -19.80 12.33
CA GLU A 79 -5.89 -18.75 11.32
C GLU A 79 -5.57 -19.33 9.93
N GLU A 80 -4.68 -20.30 9.86
CA GLU A 80 -4.35 -21.01 8.62
C GLU A 80 -5.55 -21.77 8.07
N ASP A 81 -6.29 -22.46 8.93
CA ASP A 81 -7.50 -23.20 8.57
C ASP A 81 -8.59 -22.26 8.04
N LEU A 82 -8.78 -21.10 8.68
CA LEU A 82 -9.70 -20.06 8.20
C LEU A 82 -9.30 -19.51 6.83
N LYS A 83 -7.99 -19.25 6.62
CA LYS A 83 -7.47 -18.80 5.31
C LYS A 83 -7.72 -19.84 4.23
N ARG A 84 -7.52 -21.13 4.53
CA ARG A 84 -7.79 -22.24 3.61
C ARG A 84 -9.29 -22.32 3.29
N LEU A 85 -10.14 -22.33 4.31
CA LEU A 85 -11.59 -22.40 4.16
C LEU A 85 -12.13 -21.24 3.30
N LYS A 86 -11.63 -20.02 3.53
CA LYS A 86 -12.02 -18.84 2.74
C LYS A 86 -11.63 -18.99 1.27
N LYS A 87 -10.42 -19.48 0.99
CA LYS A 87 -9.97 -19.74 -0.39
C LYS A 87 -10.82 -20.82 -1.06
N ASP A 88 -11.12 -21.90 -0.34
CA ASP A 88 -11.94 -22.99 -0.87
C ASP A 88 -13.37 -22.54 -1.14
N PHE A 89 -13.93 -21.71 -0.25
CA PHE A 89 -15.21 -21.04 -0.47
C PHE A 89 -15.20 -20.17 -1.74
N GLN A 90 -14.19 -19.31 -1.90
CA GLN A 90 -14.05 -18.45 -3.08
C GLN A 90 -13.87 -19.23 -4.39
N LYS A 91 -13.20 -20.39 -4.36
CA LYS A 91 -13.07 -21.27 -5.53
C LYS A 91 -14.37 -21.98 -5.89
N LYS A 92 -15.15 -22.36 -4.88
CA LYS A 92 -16.39 -23.13 -5.05
C LYS A 92 -17.59 -22.24 -5.38
N HIS A 93 -17.55 -20.98 -4.98
CA HIS A 93 -18.62 -20.02 -5.19
C HIS A 93 -18.12 -18.89 -6.08
N GLU A 94 -18.55 -18.91 -7.34
CA GLU A 94 -18.35 -17.78 -8.24
C GLU A 94 -19.17 -16.58 -7.73
N PRO A 95 -18.62 -15.36 -7.69
CA PRO A 95 -19.37 -14.17 -7.29
C PRO A 95 -20.56 -13.98 -8.22
N THR A 96 -21.78 -14.04 -7.68
CA THR A 96 -23.01 -13.83 -8.46
C THR A 96 -23.26 -12.35 -8.80
N GLU A 97 -22.58 -11.41 -8.13
CA GLU A 97 -22.62 -9.97 -8.42
C GLU A 97 -21.26 -9.32 -8.12
N GLY A 98 -20.96 -8.19 -8.78
CA GLY A 98 -19.82 -7.33 -8.46
C GLY A 98 -18.49 -7.72 -9.12
N ARG A 99 -18.40 -7.68 -10.46
CA ARG A 99 -17.09 -7.66 -11.13
C ARG A 99 -16.39 -6.35 -10.81
N GLU A 100 -15.47 -6.38 -9.85
CA GLU A 100 -14.58 -5.26 -9.60
C GLU A 100 -13.50 -5.22 -10.68
N VAL A 101 -13.51 -4.17 -11.51
CA VAL A 101 -12.41 -3.91 -12.46
C VAL A 101 -11.34 -3.13 -11.71
N ILE A 102 -10.33 -3.85 -11.20
CA ILE A 102 -9.17 -3.24 -10.54
C ILE A 102 -8.11 -2.94 -11.61
N TRP A 103 -7.98 -1.67 -11.99
CA TRP A 103 -6.83 -1.19 -12.74
C TRP A 103 -5.67 -0.98 -11.76
N ALA A 104 -4.62 -1.80 -11.86
CA ALA A 104 -3.44 -1.70 -11.01
C ALA A 104 -2.21 -1.34 -11.84
N VAL A 105 -1.52 -0.26 -11.46
CA VAL A 105 -0.20 0.09 -11.99
C VAL A 105 0.85 -0.63 -11.14
N ARG A 106 1.55 -1.62 -11.74
CA ARG A 106 2.75 -2.21 -11.14
C ARG A 106 3.98 -1.62 -11.82
N LEU A 107 4.87 -1.05 -11.02
CA LEU A 107 6.16 -0.57 -11.52
C LEU A 107 7.08 -1.79 -11.71
N THR A 108 7.38 -2.15 -12.95
CA THR A 108 8.33 -3.22 -13.29
C THR A 108 9.75 -2.65 -13.23
N GLY A 109 10.32 -2.58 -12.03
CA GLY A 109 11.67 -2.03 -11.86
C GLY A 109 12.15 -1.81 -10.41
N GLY A 110 11.38 -2.21 -9.40
CA GLY A 110 11.87 -2.29 -8.02
C GLY A 110 12.06 -3.74 -7.63
N ASP A 111 13.24 -4.30 -7.91
CA ASP A 111 13.67 -5.57 -7.33
C ASP A 111 13.62 -5.48 -5.79
N ASP A 112 13.01 -6.52 -5.20
CA ASP A 112 13.27 -7.08 -3.87
C ASP A 112 13.76 -6.15 -2.75
N LEU A 113 12.81 -5.58 -2.00
CA LEU A 113 12.94 -5.42 -0.54
C LEU A 113 11.60 -5.72 0.15
N ARG A 114 11.10 -6.95 -0.02
CA ARG A 114 10.24 -7.59 0.98
C ARG A 114 11.01 -8.73 1.60
N ASN A 115 11.87 -8.40 2.55
CA ASN A 115 12.29 -9.25 3.66
C ASN A 115 13.10 -8.36 4.59
N PHE A 116 12.46 -7.87 5.66
CA PHE A 116 12.84 -8.01 7.07
C PHE A 116 11.73 -7.40 7.93
#